data_AF-A0A7W1YKR5-F1
#
_entry.id   AF-A0A7W1YKR5-F1
#
_cell.length_a   1.000
_cell.length_b   1.000
_cell.length_c   1.000
_cell.angle_alpha   90.00
_cell.angle_beta   90.00
_cell.angle_gamma   90.00
#
_symmetry.space_group_name_H-M   'P 1'
#
loop_
_entity.id
_entity.type
_entity.pdbx_description
1 polymer ?
#
loop_
_entity_poly.entity_id
_entity_poly.type
_entity_poly.pdbx_seq_one_letter_code
_entity_poly.pdbx_strand_id
1 'polypeptide(L)'
;MSQSVSPAARGRPAPADGPPAATVRTVVLASLGGALEFYDFVAYGIFAAYIAPTFFPAQDELASLLSTFAVFAGGYLIRPLGGMAFSHFGDRFGRRSTFLASLLGISLATLGMALCPSYQAWGGWAPAAFVALRLLQGFCLGGELPGAITYVAEAAPPGRTGLACGLLFCCASLGVAERVNDFGMAGGWNLGLDSRVGCAALN
;
A
#
# COMPACT_ATOMS: atom_id res chain seq x y z
N MET A 1 -58.97 -22.27 28.22
CA MET A 1 -57.59 -22.46 28.72
C MET A 1 -56.68 -22.37 27.48
N SER A 2 -56.27 -21.19 26.99
CA SER A 2 -55.27 -20.24 27.57
C SER A 2 -54.13 -21.02 28.23
N GLN A 3 -52.87 -20.96 27.76
CA GLN A 3 -52.08 -19.75 27.54
C GLN A 3 -51.06 -19.85 26.40
N SER A 4 -50.89 -18.71 25.75
CA SER A 4 -49.78 -18.26 24.90
C SER A 4 -48.44 -18.21 25.66
N VAL A 5 -47.33 -18.58 25.00
CA VAL A 5 -46.02 -17.98 25.30
C VAL A 5 -45.38 -17.44 24.02
N SER A 6 -45.19 -16.13 24.09
CA SER A 6 -44.75 -15.14 23.10
C SER A 6 -43.32 -15.38 22.58
N PRO A 7 -42.98 -14.95 21.34
CA PRO A 7 -41.60 -14.88 20.88
C PRO A 7 -40.90 -13.75 21.64
N ALA A 8 -40.01 -14.10 22.55
CA ALA A 8 -39.18 -13.11 23.23
C ALA A 8 -38.19 -12.49 22.24
N ALA A 9 -38.63 -11.37 21.66
CA ALA A 9 -37.76 -10.33 21.14
C ALA A 9 -36.73 -9.96 22.22
N ARG A 10 -35.55 -10.59 22.18
CA ARG A 10 -34.37 -10.00 22.80
C ARG A 10 -33.85 -8.95 21.84
N GLY A 11 -34.38 -7.74 21.98
CA GLY A 11 -33.68 -6.55 21.56
C GLY A 11 -32.28 -6.60 22.17
N ARG A 12 -31.27 -6.90 21.36
CA ARG A 12 -29.90 -6.56 21.73
C ARG A 12 -29.87 -5.02 21.73
N PRO A 13 -29.62 -4.35 22.86
CA PRO A 13 -29.26 -2.95 22.79
C PRO A 13 -28.05 -2.86 21.87
N ALA A 14 -28.18 -2.08 20.80
CA ALA A 14 -27.04 -1.73 19.96
C ALA A 14 -26.02 -1.03 20.86
N PRO A 15 -24.77 -1.51 21.00
CA PRO A 15 -23.73 -0.68 21.55
C PRO A 15 -23.46 0.41 20.51
N ALA A 16 -24.01 1.59 20.77
CA ALA A 16 -23.66 2.82 20.11
C ALA A 16 -22.31 3.26 20.65
N ASP A 17 -21.24 2.66 20.12
CA ASP A 17 -19.90 3.21 20.22
C ASP A 17 -19.26 3.02 18.84
N GLY A 18 -18.82 4.13 18.23
CA GLY A 18 -18.06 4.09 16.99
C GLY A 18 -16.83 3.19 17.12
N PRO A 19 -16.19 2.81 16.00
CA PRO A 19 -14.95 2.03 16.07
C PRO A 19 -14.00 2.71 17.07
N PRO A 20 -13.44 1.97 18.04
CA PRO A 20 -12.59 2.57 19.06
C PRO A 20 -11.50 3.39 18.38
N ALA A 21 -11.11 4.54 18.96
CA ALA A 21 -10.17 5.46 18.32
C ALA A 21 -8.86 4.79 17.83
N ALA A 22 -8.46 3.68 18.47
CA ALA A 22 -7.36 2.82 18.05
C ALA A 22 -7.60 2.11 16.70
N THR A 23 -8.83 1.67 16.42
CA THR A 23 -9.25 1.06 15.15
C THR A 23 -9.25 2.09 14.03
N VAL A 24 -9.79 3.29 14.26
CA VAL A 24 -9.76 4.39 13.27
C VAL A 24 -8.32 4.76 12.92
N ARG A 25 -7.47 4.94 13.93
CA ARG A 25 -6.05 5.26 13.72
C ARG A 25 -5.33 4.19 12.90
N THR A 26 -5.63 2.91 13.13
CA THR A 26 -5.00 1.81 12.38
C THR A 26 -5.48 1.75 10.94
N VAL A 27 -6.79 1.95 10.71
CA VAL A 27 -7.35 2.04 9.36
C VAL A 27 -6.72 3.20 8.59
N VAL A 28 -6.56 4.36 9.23
CA VAL A 28 -5.87 5.52 8.61
C VAL A 28 -4.41 5.19 8.28
N LEU A 29 -3.66 4.60 9.22
CA LEU A 29 -2.26 4.25 8.99
C LEU A 29 -2.09 3.19 7.88
N ALA A 30 -2.95 2.17 7.85
CA ALA A 30 -2.94 1.15 6.80
C ALA A 30 -3.35 1.71 5.44
N SER A 31 -4.29 2.66 5.41
CA SER A 31 -4.68 3.34 4.17
C SER A 31 -3.55 4.24 3.66
N LEU A 32 -2.85 4.90 4.58
CA LEU A 32 -1.73 5.79 4.25
C LEU A 32 -0.54 4.99 3.69
N GLY A 33 -0.23 3.83 4.28
CA GLY A 33 0.84 2.96 3.77
C GLY A 33 0.50 2.31 2.43
N GLY A 34 -0.76 1.86 2.24
CA GLY A 34 -1.25 1.42 0.93
C GLY A 34 -1.22 2.53 -0.15
N ALA A 35 -1.50 3.78 0.22
CA ALA A 35 -1.37 4.92 -0.69
C ALA A 35 0.10 5.27 -0.99
N LEU A 36 0.97 5.20 0.01
CA LEU A 36 2.42 5.42 -0.14
C LEU A 36 3.06 4.35 -1.03
N GLU A 37 2.61 3.11 -0.90
CA GLU A 37 2.99 2.00 -1.77
C GLU A 37 2.71 2.32 -3.24
N PHE A 38 1.46 2.69 -3.55
CA PHE A 38 1.07 3.03 -4.91
C PHE A 38 1.82 4.25 -5.44
N TYR A 39 2.00 5.26 -4.59
CA TYR A 39 2.78 6.44 -4.92
C TYR A 39 4.21 6.08 -5.30
N ASP A 40 4.89 5.26 -4.50
CA ASP A 40 6.26 4.83 -4.75
C ASP A 40 6.38 3.99 -6.04
N PHE A 41 5.40 3.14 -6.33
CA PHE A 41 5.37 2.38 -7.58
C PHE A 41 5.21 3.24 -8.82
N VAL A 42 4.26 4.18 -8.78
CA VAL A 42 4.04 5.12 -9.88
C VAL A 42 5.25 6.02 -10.05
N ALA A 43 5.80 6.57 -8.96
CA ALA A 43 7.00 7.40 -8.99
C ALA A 43 8.17 6.63 -9.61
N TYR A 44 8.43 5.39 -9.19
CA TYR A 44 9.50 4.58 -9.77
C TYR A 44 9.31 4.32 -11.27
N GLY A 45 8.07 4.05 -11.71
CA GLY A 45 7.77 3.87 -13.13
C GLY A 45 8.06 5.13 -13.97
N ILE A 46 7.68 6.30 -13.47
CA ILE A 46 7.94 7.59 -14.13
C ILE A 46 9.44 7.91 -14.16
N PHE A 47 10.12 7.68 -13.03
CA PHE A 47 11.55 7.96 -12.91
C PHE A 47 12.44 6.85 -13.47
N ALA A 48 11.89 5.74 -13.96
CA ALA A 48 12.67 4.60 -14.48
C ALA A 48 13.65 5.02 -15.58
N ALA A 49 13.24 5.91 -16.49
CA ALA A 49 14.10 6.44 -17.55
C ALA A 49 15.29 7.27 -17.03
N TYR A 50 15.19 7.85 -15.83
CA TYR A 50 16.28 8.59 -15.18
C TYR A 50 17.14 7.69 -14.29
N ILE A 51 16.52 6.71 -13.61
CA ILE A 51 17.20 5.72 -12.75
C ILE A 51 18.10 4.81 -13.59
N ALA A 52 17.61 4.36 -14.73
CA ALA A 52 18.28 3.43 -15.64
C ALA A 52 19.73 3.87 -15.97
N PRO A 53 19.97 5.02 -16.64
CA PRO A 53 21.34 5.42 -16.98
C PRO A 53 22.19 5.82 -15.75
N THR A 54 21.55 6.23 -14.65
CA THR A 54 22.25 6.73 -13.45
C THR A 54 22.83 5.61 -12.59
N PHE A 55 22.09 4.49 -12.46
CA PHE A 55 22.48 3.36 -11.61
C PHE A 55 22.88 2.12 -12.41
N PHE A 56 22.30 1.91 -13.59
CA PHE A 56 22.53 0.74 -14.43
C PHE A 56 23.07 1.14 -15.82
N PRO A 57 24.25 1.79 -15.90
CA PRO A 57 24.81 2.15 -17.20
C PRO A 57 25.09 0.89 -18.02
N ALA A 58 24.41 0.76 -19.15
CA ALA A 58 24.56 -0.32 -20.11
C ALA A 58 24.92 0.25 -21.48
N GLN A 59 25.48 -0.59 -22.35
CA GLN A 59 25.81 -0.19 -23.73
C GLN A 59 24.55 0.05 -24.58
N ASP A 60 23.42 -0.54 -24.18
CA ASP A 60 22.12 -0.42 -24.81
C ASP A 60 21.12 0.18 -23.80
N GLU A 61 20.41 1.23 -24.22
CA GLU A 61 19.40 1.92 -23.42
C GLU A 61 18.28 0.96 -22.99
N LEU A 62 17.90 0.03 -23.86
CA LEU A 62 16.88 -0.97 -23.57
C LEU A 62 17.34 -1.92 -22.45
N ALA A 63 18.61 -2.32 -22.43
CA ALA A 63 19.15 -3.18 -21.39
C ALA A 63 19.19 -2.49 -20.01
N SER A 64 19.47 -1.19 -19.97
CA SER A 64 19.46 -0.38 -18.76
C SER A 64 18.04 -0.25 -18.17
N LEU A 65 17.06 -0.02 -19.06
CA LEU A 65 15.65 0.07 -18.68
C LEU A 65 15.10 -1.28 -18.20
N LEU A 66 15.41 -2.38 -18.91
CA LEU A 66 15.05 -3.73 -18.48
C LEU A 66 15.63 -4.08 -17.12
N SER A 67 16.87 -3.68 -16.84
CA SER A 67 17.50 -3.89 -15.53
C SER A 67 16.74 -3.14 -14.43
N THR A 68 16.34 -1.90 -14.69
CA THR A 68 15.55 -1.08 -13.75
C THR A 68 14.18 -1.71 -13.45
N PHE A 69 13.51 -2.27 -14.46
CA PHE A 69 12.27 -3.03 -14.29
C PHE A 69 12.47 -4.40 -13.63
N ALA A 70 13.60 -5.07 -13.87
CA ALA A 70 13.92 -6.33 -13.20
C ALA A 70 14.10 -6.11 -11.69
N VAL A 71 14.72 -5.01 -11.29
CA VAL A 71 14.85 -4.60 -9.88
C VAL A 71 13.49 -4.29 -9.27
N PHE A 72 12.63 -3.60 -10.02
CA PHE A 72 11.25 -3.35 -9.61
C PHE A 72 10.48 -4.66 -9.37
N ALA A 73 10.55 -5.60 -10.31
CA ALA A 73 9.92 -6.92 -10.20
C ALA A 73 10.49 -7.72 -9.02
N GLY A 74 11.81 -7.69 -8.80
CA GLY A 74 12.46 -8.31 -7.65
C GLY A 74 11.93 -7.77 -6.31
N GLY A 75 11.72 -6.45 -6.23
CA GLY A 75 11.09 -5.79 -5.08
C GLY A 75 9.66 -6.25 -4.80
N TYR A 76 8.93 -6.74 -5.81
CA TYR A 76 7.62 -7.36 -5.62
C TYR A 76 7.71 -8.82 -5.18
N LEU A 77 8.67 -9.58 -5.73
CA LEU A 77 8.85 -10.99 -5.41
C LEU A 77 9.29 -11.23 -3.96
N ILE A 78 9.98 -10.25 -3.34
CA ILE A 78 10.40 -10.35 -1.94
C ILE A 78 9.26 -10.10 -0.95
N ARG A 79 8.13 -9.50 -1.37
CA ARG A 79 7.03 -9.09 -0.48
C ARG A 79 6.38 -10.26 0.27
N PRO A 80 6.11 -11.43 -0.35
CA PRO A 80 5.62 -12.60 0.38
C PRO A 80 6.58 -13.08 1.47
N LEU A 81 7.89 -13.02 1.22
CA LEU A 81 8.92 -13.36 2.21
C LEU A 81 8.88 -12.37 3.39
N GLY A 82 8.73 -11.08 3.08
CA GLY A 82 8.48 -10.03 4.06
C GLY A 82 7.26 -10.30 4.91
N GLY A 83 6.12 -10.60 4.27
CA GLY A 83 4.87 -10.91 4.96
C GLY A 83 5.00 -12.10 5.92
N MET A 84 5.67 -13.18 5.51
CA MET A 84 5.91 -14.34 6.39
C MET A 84 6.79 -13.97 7.59
N ALA A 85 7.88 -13.24 7.37
CA ALA A 85 8.78 -12.85 8.43
C ALA A 85 8.11 -11.89 9.42
N PHE A 86 7.52 -10.80 8.94
CA PHE A 86 6.84 -9.80 9.77
C PHE A 86 5.60 -10.37 10.46
N SER A 87 4.91 -11.36 9.87
CA SER A 87 3.84 -12.09 10.56
C SER A 87 4.37 -12.84 11.78
N HIS A 88 5.47 -13.58 11.63
CA HIS A 88 6.11 -14.27 12.74
C HIS A 88 6.63 -13.32 13.83
N PHE A 89 7.27 -12.21 13.45
CA PHE A 89 7.71 -11.19 14.40
C PHE A 89 6.52 -10.49 15.08
N GLY A 90 5.40 -10.32 14.38
CA GLY A 90 4.16 -9.76 14.91
C GLY A 90 3.58 -10.57 16.07
N ASP A 91 3.61 -11.89 15.96
CA ASP A 91 3.10 -12.79 17.01
C ASP A 91 4.04 -12.86 18.23
N ARG A 92 5.35 -12.65 18.06
CA ARG A 92 6.33 -12.76 19.15
C ARG A 92 6.63 -11.45 19.89
N PHE A 93 6.70 -10.32 19.19
CA PHE A 93 7.12 -9.02 19.73
C PHE A 93 5.98 -8.00 19.87
N GLY A 94 4.77 -8.39 19.45
CA GLY A 94 3.58 -7.56 19.53
C GLY A 94 3.31 -6.80 18.23
N ARG A 95 2.06 -6.89 17.76
CA ARG A 95 1.63 -6.43 16.44
C ARG A 95 1.84 -4.94 16.18
N ARG A 96 1.63 -4.09 17.19
CA ARG A 96 1.84 -2.64 17.06
C ARG A 96 3.31 -2.29 16.84
N SER A 97 4.23 -2.94 17.54
CA SER A 97 5.66 -2.64 17.41
C SER A 97 6.19 -3.09 16.06
N THR A 98 5.75 -4.27 15.60
CA THR A 98 6.13 -4.82 14.30
C THR A 98 5.63 -3.96 13.14
N PHE A 99 4.40 -3.43 13.24
CA PHE A 99 3.85 -2.49 12.25
C PHE A 99 4.61 -1.16 12.19
N LEU A 100 5.00 -0.59 13.34
CA LEU A 100 5.81 0.63 13.34
C LEU A 100 7.23 0.37 12.82
N ALA A 101 7.81 -0.79 13.14
CA ALA A 101 9.13 -1.18 12.65
C ALA A 101 9.15 -1.36 11.12
N SER A 102 8.12 -1.95 10.52
CA SER A 102 8.02 -2.06 9.06
C SER A 102 7.92 -0.67 8.41
N LEU A 103 7.11 0.24 8.97
CA LEU A 103 6.96 1.60 8.46
C LEU A 103 8.26 2.41 8.53
N LEU A 104 9.00 2.27 9.64
CA LEU A 104 10.33 2.87 9.78
C LEU A 104 11.32 2.27 8.78
N GLY A 105 11.28 0.95 8.58
CA GLY A 105 12.11 0.25 7.60
C GLY A 105 11.89 0.74 6.17
N ILE A 106 10.62 0.89 5.76
CA ILE A 106 10.25 1.47 4.46
C ILE A 106 10.83 2.88 4.34
N SER A 107 10.59 3.73 5.34
CA SER A 107 11.04 5.13 5.33
C SER A 107 12.57 5.27 5.22
N LEU A 108 13.32 4.44 5.97
CA LEU A 108 14.78 4.40 5.92
C LEU A 108 15.29 3.88 4.58
N ALA A 109 14.64 2.86 4.01
CA ALA A 109 15.02 2.34 2.70
C ALA A 109 14.77 3.38 1.59
N THR A 110 13.62 4.06 1.61
CA THR A 110 13.30 5.14 0.66
C THR A 110 14.28 6.30 0.77
N LEU A 111 14.60 6.74 1.99
CA LEU A 111 15.60 7.78 2.21
C LEU A 111 17.00 7.33 1.74
N GLY A 112 17.36 6.08 2.02
CA GLY A 112 18.62 5.50 1.57
C GLY A 112 18.76 5.49 0.05
N MET A 113 17.69 5.19 -0.69
CA MET A 113 17.71 5.25 -2.15
C MET A 113 17.87 6.67 -2.66
N ALA A 114 17.20 7.65 -2.03
CA ALA A 114 17.30 9.06 -2.39
C ALA A 114 18.72 9.63 -2.15
N LEU A 115 19.41 9.13 -1.12
CA LEU A 115 20.79 9.50 -0.80
C LEU A 115 21.84 8.64 -1.52
N CYS A 116 21.42 7.64 -2.30
CA CYS A 116 22.34 6.71 -2.94
C CYS A 116 23.17 7.45 -4.01
N PRO A 117 24.51 7.39 -3.94
CA PRO A 117 25.35 8.03 -4.95
C PRO A 117 25.21 7.35 -6.31
N SER A 118 25.42 8.11 -7.38
CA SER A 118 25.33 7.58 -8.75
C SER A 118 26.45 6.57 -9.04
N TYR A 119 26.29 5.81 -10.13
CA TYR A 119 27.32 4.89 -10.61
C TYR A 119 28.67 5.59 -10.84
N GLN A 120 28.67 6.87 -11.22
CA GLN A 120 29.90 7.63 -11.43
C GLN A 120 30.72 7.84 -10.14
N ALA A 121 30.05 7.91 -8.99
CA ALA A 121 30.72 8.17 -7.71
C ALA A 121 31.18 6.89 -7.00
N TRP A 122 30.42 5.79 -7.10
CA TRP A 122 30.67 4.55 -6.34
C TRP A 122 30.81 3.28 -7.21
N GLY A 123 30.76 3.41 -8.53
CA GLY A 123 30.86 2.28 -9.45
C GLY A 123 29.76 1.24 -9.22
N GLY A 124 30.11 -0.04 -9.36
CA GLY A 124 29.16 -1.15 -9.22
C GLY A 124 28.49 -1.29 -7.84
N TRP A 125 29.00 -0.64 -6.80
CA TRP A 125 28.37 -0.65 -5.47
C TRP A 125 27.09 0.20 -5.42
N ALA A 126 26.98 1.24 -6.25
CA ALA A 126 25.79 2.09 -6.33
C ALA A 126 24.52 1.31 -6.73
N PRO A 127 24.50 0.57 -7.87
CA PRO A 127 23.35 -0.26 -8.21
C PRO A 127 23.12 -1.37 -7.20
N ALA A 128 24.17 -2.03 -6.69
CA ALA A 128 24.01 -3.09 -5.69
C ALA A 128 23.30 -2.57 -4.41
N ALA A 129 23.72 -1.41 -3.90
CA ALA A 129 23.09 -0.76 -2.75
C ALA A 129 21.65 -0.34 -3.07
N PHE A 130 21.41 0.26 -4.24
CA PHE A 130 20.07 0.65 -4.69
C PHE A 130 19.13 -0.56 -4.76
N VAL A 131 19.57 -1.66 -5.36
CA VAL A 131 18.81 -2.93 -5.41
C VAL A 131 18.53 -3.46 -4.01
N ALA A 132 19.54 -3.53 -3.15
CA ALA A 132 19.38 -4.03 -1.79
C ALA A 132 18.36 -3.20 -1.00
N LEU A 133 18.42 -1.87 -1.10
CA LEU A 133 17.45 -0.96 -0.48
C LEU A 133 16.04 -1.17 -1.04
N ARG A 134 15.90 -1.37 -2.36
CA ARG A 134 14.62 -1.65 -3.00
C ARG A 134 14.00 -2.96 -2.52
N LEU A 135 14.82 -4.01 -2.42
CA LEU A 135 14.40 -5.31 -1.89
C LEU A 135 14.03 -5.21 -0.41
N LEU A 136 14.80 -4.47 0.38
CA LEU A 136 14.49 -4.23 1.80
C LEU A 136 13.17 -3.47 1.96
N GLN A 137 12.95 -2.43 1.15
CA GLN A 137 11.70 -1.68 1.16
C GLN A 137 10.51 -2.60 0.84
N GLY A 138 10.61 -3.40 -0.23
CA GLY A 138 9.58 -4.39 -0.60
C GLY A 138 9.35 -5.44 0.50
N PHE A 139 10.42 -5.89 1.15
CA PHE A 139 10.35 -6.83 2.26
C PHE A 139 9.59 -6.24 3.45
N CYS A 140 9.90 -4.99 3.84
CA CYS A 140 9.18 -4.29 4.90
C CYS A 140 7.71 -4.05 4.54
N LEU A 141 7.42 -3.70 3.29
CA LEU A 141 6.06 -3.51 2.77
C LEU A 141 5.21 -4.78 2.81
N GLY A 142 5.82 -5.96 2.64
CA GLY A 142 5.12 -7.24 2.71
C GLY A 142 4.42 -7.50 4.05
N GLY A 143 4.92 -6.93 5.15
CA GLY A 143 4.39 -7.11 6.49
C GLY A 143 3.26 -6.16 6.88
N GLU A 144 3.04 -5.08 6.12
CA GLU A 144 2.14 -3.99 6.49
C GLU A 144 0.66 -4.40 6.47
N LEU A 145 0.21 -4.93 5.32
CA LEU A 145 -1.17 -5.36 5.11
C LEU A 145 -1.61 -6.49 6.05
N PRO A 146 -0.86 -7.61 6.19
CA PRO A 146 -1.20 -8.67 7.13
C PRO A 146 -1.22 -8.18 8.59
N GLY A 147 -0.24 -7.36 8.97
CA GLY A 147 -0.16 -6.78 10.32
C GLY A 147 -1.37 -5.90 10.64
N ALA A 148 -1.76 -5.03 9.71
CA ALA A 148 -2.91 -4.14 9.86
C ALA A 148 -4.25 -4.90 9.94
N ILE A 149 -4.46 -5.90 9.07
CA ILE A 149 -5.67 -6.74 9.08
C ILE A 149 -5.81 -7.44 10.43
N THR A 150 -4.74 -8.06 10.92
CA THR A 150 -4.83 -8.86 12.14
C THR A 150 -4.99 -7.97 13.39
N TYR A 151 -4.35 -6.80 13.42
CA TYR A 151 -4.58 -5.80 14.47
C TYR A 151 -6.02 -5.26 14.48
N VAL A 152 -6.58 -4.93 13.30
CA VAL A 152 -7.97 -4.47 13.20
C VAL A 152 -8.94 -5.59 13.58
N ALA A 153 -8.65 -6.84 13.20
CA ALA A 153 -9.46 -7.99 13.58
C ALA A 153 -9.47 -8.22 15.10
N GLU A 154 -8.34 -8.00 15.80
CA GLU A 154 -8.27 -8.08 17.26
C GLU A 154 -8.95 -6.91 17.97
N ALA A 155 -8.88 -5.71 17.40
CA ALA A 155 -9.52 -4.53 17.95
C ALA A 155 -11.03 -4.45 17.66
N ALA A 156 -11.56 -5.29 16.76
CA ALA A 156 -12.94 -5.25 16.34
C ALA A 156 -13.89 -5.94 17.34
N PRO A 157 -15.11 -5.40 17.56
CA PRO A 157 -16.11 -6.05 18.38
C PRO A 157 -16.52 -7.44 17.81
N PRO A 158 -16.92 -8.40 18.67
CA PRO A 158 -17.36 -9.73 18.22
C PRO A 158 -18.46 -9.64 17.16
N GLY A 159 -18.26 -10.32 16.02
CA GLY A 159 -19.22 -10.35 14.92
C GLY A 159 -19.12 -9.18 13.91
N ARG A 160 -18.17 -8.25 14.07
CA ARG A 160 -17.93 -7.15 13.13
C ARG A 160 -16.53 -7.15 12.48
N THR A 161 -15.77 -8.23 12.67
CA THR A 161 -14.42 -8.40 12.08
C THR A 161 -14.45 -8.30 10.55
N GLY A 162 -15.42 -8.92 9.88
CA GLY A 162 -15.58 -8.83 8.43
C GLY A 162 -15.85 -7.40 7.92
N LEU A 163 -16.69 -6.63 8.64
CA LEU A 163 -16.96 -5.23 8.32
C LEU A 163 -15.73 -4.34 8.58
N ALA A 164 -14.98 -4.59 9.65
CA ALA A 164 -13.77 -3.83 9.98
C ALA A 164 -12.64 -4.09 8.99
N CYS A 165 -12.39 -5.35 8.61
CA CYS A 165 -11.43 -5.71 7.57
C CYS A 165 -11.89 -5.22 6.19
N GLY A 166 -13.19 -5.31 5.89
CA GLY A 166 -13.77 -4.78 4.66
C GLY A 166 -13.62 -3.27 4.56
N LEU A 167 -13.86 -2.52 5.64
CA LEU A 167 -13.64 -1.08 5.71
C LEU A 167 -12.16 -0.73 5.55
N LEU A 168 -11.25 -1.51 6.14
CA LEU A 168 -9.81 -1.34 5.96
C LEU A 168 -9.40 -1.49 4.48
N PHE A 169 -9.87 -2.53 3.80
CA PHE A 169 -9.63 -2.70 2.36
C PHE A 169 -10.28 -1.61 1.51
N CYS A 170 -11.50 -1.20 1.86
CA CYS A 170 -12.22 -0.15 1.16
C CYS A 170 -11.47 1.19 1.27
N CYS A 171 -11.01 1.57 2.46
CA CYS A 171 -10.22 2.79 2.66
C CYS A 171 -8.84 2.71 1.97
N ALA A 172 -8.16 1.56 2.05
CA ALA A 172 -6.90 1.35 1.31
C ALA A 172 -7.11 1.48 -0.21
N SER A 173 -8.21 0.93 -0.73
CA SER A 173 -8.53 0.96 -2.17
C SER A 173 -9.02 2.33 -2.64
N LEU A 174 -9.80 3.05 -1.82
CA LEU A 174 -10.25 4.42 -2.11
C LEU A 174 -9.09 5.42 -2.11
N GLY A 175 -8.14 5.29 -1.16
CA GLY A 175 -6.93 6.11 -1.15
C GLY A 175 -6.08 5.93 -2.41
N VAL A 176 -6.08 4.73 -3.00
CA VAL A 176 -5.46 4.45 -4.30
C VAL A 176 -6.30 5.05 -5.45
N ALA A 177 -7.62 4.87 -5.43
CA ALA A 177 -8.51 5.29 -6.51
C ALA A 177 -8.54 6.82 -6.71
N GLU A 178 -8.58 7.61 -5.63
CA GLU A 178 -8.53 9.07 -5.73
C GLU A 178 -7.22 9.55 -6.37
N ARG A 179 -6.11 8.90 -6.05
CA ARG A 179 -4.77 9.25 -6.59
C ARG A 179 -4.59 8.83 -8.04
N VAL A 180 -5.14 7.68 -8.45
CA VAL A 180 -5.16 7.28 -9.87
C VAL A 180 -6.00 8.24 -10.69
N ASN A 181 -7.12 8.72 -10.14
CA ASN A 181 -7.99 9.68 -10.83
C ASN A 181 -7.32 11.06 -10.97
N ASP A 182 -6.62 11.54 -9.93
CA ASP A 182 -5.83 12.79 -10.01
C ASP A 182 -4.66 12.68 -11.00
N PHE A 183 -4.00 11.52 -11.07
CA PHE A 183 -2.91 11.28 -12.02
C PHE A 183 -3.42 11.20 -13.46
N GLY A 184 -4.61 10.63 -13.68
CA GLY A 184 -5.31 10.65 -14.97
C GLY A 184 -5.73 12.06 -15.39
N MET A 185 -6.18 12.88 -14.45
CA MET A 185 -6.60 14.27 -14.68
C MET A 185 -5.41 15.22 -14.92
N ALA A 186 -4.27 15.00 -14.27
CA ALA A 186 -3.05 15.80 -14.48
C ALA A 186 -2.20 15.33 -15.68
N GLY A 187 -2.34 14.07 -16.10
CA GLY A 187 -1.56 13.44 -17.19
C GLY A 187 -2.13 13.62 -18.60
N GLY A 188 -3.21 14.38 -18.79
CA GLY A 188 -3.75 14.68 -20.12
C GLY A 188 -4.29 13.45 -20.88
N TRP A 189 -4.65 12.37 -20.18
CA TRP A 189 -5.40 11.27 -20.77
C TRP A 189 -6.88 11.63 -20.76
N ASN A 190 -7.23 12.52 -21.69
CA ASN A 190 -8.60 12.92 -21.97
C ASN A 190 -9.31 11.73 -22.64
N LEU A 191 -9.71 10.74 -21.83
CA LEU A 191 -10.72 9.76 -22.24
C LEU A 191 -12.00 10.56 -22.45
N GLY A 192 -12.21 10.94 -23.71
CA GLY A 192 -13.33 11.73 -24.21
C GLY A 192 -14.67 11.07 -23.91
N LEU A 193 -15.10 11.22 -22.67
CA LEU A 193 -16.50 11.17 -22.26
C LEU A 193 -16.95 12.61 -22.04
N ASP A 194 -16.82 13.40 -23.12
CA ASP A 194 -17.58 14.63 -23.23
C ASP A 194 -19.05 14.24 -23.39
N SER A 195 -19.76 14.26 -22.28
CA SER A 195 -21.21 14.05 -22.20
C SER A 195 -22.00 15.27 -22.71
N ARG A 196 -21.42 16.12 -23.59
CA ARG A 196 -22.06 17.32 -24.14
C ARG A 196 -22.33 17.30 -25.65
N VAL A 197 -22.44 16.14 -26.29
CA VAL A 197 -22.90 16.04 -27.70
C VAL A 197 -24.43 15.88 -27.84
N GLY A 198 -25.19 15.93 -26.73
CA GLY A 198 -26.62 15.60 -26.73
C GLY A 198 -27.65 16.72 -26.89
N CYS A 199 -27.30 17.98 -27.17
CA CYS A 199 -28.31 19.06 -27.14
C CYS A 199 -28.19 20.22 -28.17
N ALA A 200 -27.33 20.12 -29.19
CA ALA A 200 -27.14 21.21 -30.16
C ALA A 200 -27.40 20.81 -31.63
N ALA A 201 -28.36 19.93 -31.88
CA ALA A 201 -28.74 19.52 -33.24
C ALA A 201 -30.26 19.40 -33.47
N LEU A 202 -31.04 20.31 -32.88
CA LEU A 202 -32.44 20.56 -33.26
C LEU A 202 -32.72 22.07 -33.19
N ASN A 203 -32.24 22.82 -34.18
CA ASN A 203 -32.97 23.90 -34.84
C ASN A 203 -32.26 24.29 -36.14
#